data_AF-A0A934KGQ2-F1
#
_entry.id   AF-A0A934KGQ2-F1
#
_cell.length_a   1.000
_cell.length_b   1.000
_cell.length_c   1.000
_cell.angle_alpha   90.00
_cell.angle_beta   90.00
_cell.angle_gamma   90.00
#
_symmetry.space_group_name_H-M   'P 1'
#
loop_
_entity.id
_entity.type
_entity.pdbx_description
1 polymer ?
#
loop_
_entity_poly.entity_id
_entity_poly.type
_entity_poly.pdbx_seq_one_letter_code
_entity_poly.pdbx_strand_id
1 'polypeptide(L)'
;MTEDTTPLFYESLTNLAWLAGVTDSGQPWRRLLCIPCLEPVLAAKQVANIDLLSDGHLILGVGPGGATDGNNRDFEVLNIPRSEKWARTKEYLSVMQEIWTDPKPSYEGRWTTSSRPTSTRSRSRNHMIWECARMERSIEIMAEHCIGWIPSFITPEEYPRLANWLRVKAASGPPARRPRPSRGRPSARSRRDSRRAPSRRG
;
A
#
# COMPACT_ATOMS: atom_id res chain seq x y z
N MET A 1 -5.30 -0.21 -39.42
CA MET A 1 -4.22 -0.26 -38.43
C MET A 1 -4.84 -0.75 -37.14
N THR A 2 -4.47 -1.92 -36.64
CA THR A 2 -4.90 -2.38 -35.31
C THR A 2 -4.11 -1.60 -34.28
N GLU A 3 -4.80 -0.79 -33.48
CA GLU A 3 -4.18 -0.08 -32.35
C GLU A 3 -3.49 -1.10 -31.44
N ASP A 4 -2.25 -0.83 -31.04
CA ASP A 4 -1.55 -1.65 -30.05
C ASP A 4 -2.28 -1.52 -28.71
N THR A 5 -2.98 -2.58 -28.31
CA THR A 5 -3.76 -2.64 -27.07
C THR A 5 -2.94 -3.13 -25.89
N THR A 6 -1.61 -3.24 -26.01
CA THR A 6 -0.74 -3.66 -24.92
C THR A 6 -0.81 -2.62 -23.78
N PRO A 7 -1.14 -3.02 -22.54
CA PRO A 7 -1.30 -2.08 -21.46
C PRO A 7 0.05 -1.42 -21.11
N LEU A 8 0.07 -0.09 -21.02
CA LEU A 8 1.23 0.68 -20.55
C LEU A 8 1.65 0.27 -19.12
N PHE A 9 0.69 -0.16 -18.31
CA PHE A 9 0.89 -0.68 -16.97
C PHE A 9 -0.22 -1.67 -16.61
N TYR A 10 0.14 -2.72 -15.88
CA TYR A 10 -0.83 -3.64 -15.28
C TYR A 10 -1.40 -3.04 -13.98
N GLU A 11 -2.67 -3.34 -13.69
CA GLU A 11 -3.30 -3.00 -12.41
C GLU A 11 -2.49 -3.57 -11.23
N SER A 12 -2.20 -2.71 -10.25
CA SER A 12 -1.21 -2.95 -9.21
C SER A 12 -1.54 -4.15 -8.31
N LEU A 13 -2.76 -4.26 -7.79
CA LEU A 13 -3.11 -5.28 -6.80
C LEU A 13 -3.28 -6.67 -7.43
N THR A 14 -3.90 -6.74 -8.60
CA THR A 14 -4.06 -7.99 -9.35
C THR A 14 -2.71 -8.54 -9.77
N ASN A 15 -1.82 -7.67 -10.27
CA ASN A 15 -0.46 -8.07 -10.63
C ASN A 15 0.34 -8.55 -9.40
N LEU A 16 0.26 -7.84 -8.28
CA LEU A 16 0.90 -8.27 -7.03
C LEU A 16 0.34 -9.59 -6.52
N ALA A 17 -0.97 -9.81 -6.61
CA ALA A 17 -1.59 -11.07 -6.21
C ALA A 17 -1.12 -12.25 -7.09
N TRP A 18 -0.97 -12.03 -8.39
CA TRP A 18 -0.40 -13.04 -9.29
C TRP A 18 1.07 -13.34 -8.93
N LEU A 19 1.89 -12.30 -8.75
CA LEU A 19 3.29 -12.45 -8.32
C LEU A 19 3.41 -13.19 -6.97
N ALA A 20 2.48 -12.95 -6.04
CA ALA A 20 2.37 -13.67 -4.77
C ALA A 20 2.16 -15.17 -4.93
N GLY A 21 1.46 -15.60 -5.98
CA GLY A 21 1.19 -17.00 -6.24
C GLY A 21 2.29 -17.72 -7.02
N VAL A 22 3.10 -16.99 -7.79
CA VAL A 22 4.01 -17.58 -8.78
C VAL A 22 5.50 -17.38 -8.49
N THR A 23 5.87 -16.58 -7.49
CA THR A 23 7.27 -16.32 -7.14
C THR A 23 7.58 -16.65 -5.69
N ASP A 24 8.73 -17.30 -5.47
CA ASP A 24 9.31 -17.57 -4.14
C ASP A 24 10.48 -16.60 -3.86
N SER A 25 10.26 -15.31 -4.16
CA SER A 25 11.27 -14.27 -4.01
C SER A 25 11.33 -13.80 -2.56
N GLY A 26 12.48 -13.96 -1.90
CA GLY A 26 12.75 -13.32 -0.60
C GLY A 26 12.92 -11.79 -0.69
N GLN A 27 12.83 -11.22 -1.89
CA GLN A 27 12.93 -9.77 -2.11
C GLN A 27 11.57 -9.09 -1.95
N PRO A 28 11.55 -7.87 -1.39
CA PRO A 28 10.32 -7.11 -1.27
C PRO A 28 9.77 -6.67 -2.63
N TRP A 29 8.45 -6.77 -2.82
CA TRP A 29 7.77 -6.27 -4.01
C TRP A 29 7.19 -4.89 -3.79
N ARG A 30 7.16 -4.10 -4.86
CA ARG A 30 6.68 -2.72 -4.84
C ARG A 30 5.80 -2.42 -6.04
N ARG A 31 4.62 -1.88 -5.77
CA ARG A 31 3.75 -1.21 -6.76
C ARG A 31 3.12 0.02 -6.13
N LEU A 32 2.76 0.98 -6.98
CA LEU A 32 2.14 2.24 -6.58
C LEU A 32 0.62 2.14 -6.67
N LEU A 33 -0.07 2.60 -5.63
CA LEU A 33 -1.51 2.76 -5.62
C LEU A 33 -1.88 4.24 -5.70
N CYS A 34 -2.79 4.57 -6.62
CA CYS A 34 -3.52 5.84 -6.62
C CYS A 34 -4.65 5.76 -5.61
N ILE A 35 -4.36 6.12 -4.36
CA ILE A 35 -5.28 5.89 -3.23
C ILE A 35 -6.67 6.47 -3.46
N PRO A 36 -6.85 7.72 -3.94
CA PRO A 36 -8.18 8.30 -4.09
C PRO A 36 -9.11 7.53 -5.03
N CYS A 37 -8.55 6.79 -5.99
CA CYS A 37 -9.29 6.07 -7.02
C CYS A 37 -9.69 4.65 -6.58
N LEU A 38 -9.43 4.28 -5.32
CA LEU A 38 -9.75 2.97 -4.78
C LEU A 38 -10.95 3.03 -3.84
N GLU A 39 -11.62 1.89 -3.67
CA GLU A 39 -12.49 1.68 -2.51
C GLU A 39 -11.60 1.21 -1.34
N PRO A 40 -11.48 2.00 -0.25
CA PRO A 40 -10.46 1.79 0.77
C PRO A 40 -10.64 0.49 1.56
N VAL A 41 -11.88 0.03 1.78
CA VAL A 41 -12.13 -1.19 2.55
C VAL A 41 -11.71 -2.42 1.75
N LEU A 42 -12.06 -2.48 0.47
CA LEU A 42 -11.68 -3.53 -0.46
C LEU A 42 -10.16 -3.54 -0.67
N ALA A 43 -9.57 -2.37 -0.94
CA ALA A 43 -8.14 -2.25 -1.14
C ALA A 43 -7.36 -2.73 0.09
N ALA A 44 -7.78 -2.35 1.31
CA ALA A 44 -7.15 -2.82 2.54
C ALA A 44 -7.17 -4.36 2.66
N LYS A 45 -8.29 -5.00 2.32
CA LYS A 45 -8.44 -6.47 2.37
C LYS A 45 -7.57 -7.16 1.32
N GLN A 46 -7.57 -6.63 0.09
CA GLN A 46 -6.72 -7.14 -0.99
C GLN A 46 -5.24 -7.07 -0.61
N VAL A 47 -4.82 -5.92 -0.09
CA VAL A 47 -3.45 -5.68 0.37
C VAL A 47 -3.06 -6.61 1.53
N ALA A 48 -3.93 -6.77 2.53
CA ALA A 48 -3.68 -7.68 3.65
C ALA A 48 -3.56 -9.14 3.18
N ASN A 49 -4.39 -9.56 2.21
CA ASN A 49 -4.29 -10.89 1.62
C ASN A 49 -2.97 -11.07 0.85
N ILE A 50 -2.56 -10.08 0.05
CA ILE A 50 -1.28 -10.12 -0.67
C ILE A 50 -0.11 -10.18 0.32
N ASP A 51 -0.12 -9.38 1.39
CA ASP A 51 0.90 -9.43 2.44
C ASP A 51 0.97 -10.82 3.10
N LEU A 52 -0.17 -11.45 3.39
CA LEU A 52 -0.21 -12.82 3.92
C LEU A 52 0.27 -13.87 2.91
N LEU A 53 -0.13 -13.76 1.64
CA LEU A 53 0.22 -14.71 0.58
C LEU A 53 1.68 -14.59 0.15
N SER A 54 2.24 -13.39 0.22
CA SER A 54 3.65 -13.10 -0.05
C SER A 54 4.55 -13.27 1.19
N ASP A 55 4.07 -13.88 2.28
CA ASP A 55 4.81 -14.03 3.54
C ASP A 55 5.39 -12.71 4.11
N GLY A 56 4.73 -11.58 3.87
CA GLY A 56 5.16 -10.26 4.33
C GLY A 56 6.21 -9.59 3.46
N HIS A 57 6.40 -10.04 2.22
CA HIS A 57 7.31 -9.41 1.26
C HIS A 57 6.68 -8.18 0.54
N LEU A 58 5.48 -7.77 0.92
CA LEU A 58 4.84 -6.61 0.31
C LEU A 58 5.39 -5.29 0.89
N ILE A 59 5.82 -4.40 -0.01
CA ILE A 59 6.00 -2.98 0.26
C ILE A 59 5.09 -2.19 -0.68
N LEU A 60 4.18 -1.41 -0.13
CA LEU A 60 3.13 -0.73 -0.88
C LEU A 60 3.50 0.73 -1.13
N GLY A 61 3.77 1.08 -2.39
CA GLY A 61 3.83 2.47 -2.81
C GLY A 61 2.44 3.09 -2.74
N VAL A 62 2.30 4.24 -2.09
CA VAL A 62 1.02 4.97 -2.01
C VAL A 62 1.22 6.42 -2.41
N GLY A 63 0.17 7.00 -3.00
CA GLY A 63 0.14 8.40 -3.34
C GLY A 63 -1.24 8.85 -3.82
N PRO A 64 -1.41 10.17 -4.04
CA PRO A 64 -2.68 10.77 -4.42
C PRO A 64 -2.97 10.68 -5.92
N GLY A 65 -2.07 10.09 -6.70
CA GLY A 65 -2.11 10.14 -8.17
C GLY A 65 -1.54 11.44 -8.75
N GLY A 66 -1.11 11.36 -10.02
CA GLY A 66 -0.54 12.47 -10.78
C GLY A 66 -1.48 13.69 -10.85
N ALA A 67 -0.90 14.88 -10.80
CA ALA A 67 -1.66 16.14 -10.82
C ALA A 67 -2.10 16.55 -12.22
N THR A 68 -1.38 16.14 -13.26
CA THR A 68 -1.51 16.68 -14.62
C THR A 68 -2.39 15.80 -15.49
N ASP A 69 -3.43 16.44 -15.99
CA ASP A 69 -4.30 16.12 -17.10
C ASP A 69 -3.54 15.56 -18.31
N GLY A 70 -3.98 14.38 -18.78
CA GLY A 70 -3.46 13.70 -19.97
C GLY A 70 -3.50 12.18 -19.86
N ASN A 71 -2.82 11.62 -18.84
CA ASN A 71 -2.52 10.18 -18.77
C ASN A 71 -3.24 9.40 -17.66
N ASN A 72 -3.86 10.09 -16.69
CA ASN A 72 -4.72 9.45 -15.68
C ASN A 72 -6.10 10.12 -15.72
N ARG A 73 -7.06 9.41 -16.34
CA ARG A 73 -8.47 9.81 -16.46
C ARG A 73 -9.37 9.17 -15.40
N ASP A 74 -8.79 8.44 -14.43
CA ASP A 74 -9.55 7.69 -13.43
C ASP A 74 -10.35 8.65 -12.55
N PHE A 75 -9.82 9.84 -12.26
CA PHE A 75 -10.54 10.87 -11.50
C PHE A 75 -11.83 11.30 -12.20
N GLU A 76 -11.78 11.53 -13.52
CA GLU A 76 -12.95 11.92 -14.31
C GLU A 76 -13.95 10.76 -14.45
N VAL A 77 -13.47 9.56 -14.74
CA VAL A 77 -14.31 8.36 -14.91
C VAL A 77 -15.00 7.98 -13.60
N LEU A 78 -14.30 8.11 -12.46
CA LEU A 78 -14.83 7.80 -11.13
C LEU A 78 -15.59 8.98 -10.50
N ASN A 79 -15.72 10.11 -11.20
CA ASN A 79 -16.36 11.34 -10.71
C ASN A 79 -15.76 11.84 -9.38
N ILE A 80 -14.44 11.80 -9.26
CA ILE A 80 -13.69 12.26 -8.09
C ILE A 80 -13.13 13.66 -8.40
N PRO A 81 -13.60 14.73 -7.71
CA PRO A 81 -13.02 16.04 -7.89
C PRO A 81 -11.54 16.02 -7.51
N ARG A 82 -10.66 16.47 -8.41
CA ARG A 82 -9.20 16.50 -8.16
C ARG A 82 -8.82 17.33 -6.92
N SER A 83 -9.65 18.31 -6.54
CA SER A 83 -9.52 19.09 -5.31
C SER A 83 -9.63 18.25 -4.03
N GLU A 84 -10.36 17.12 -4.08
CA GLU A 84 -10.58 16.23 -2.93
C GLU A 84 -9.46 15.19 -2.76
N LYS A 85 -8.58 15.02 -3.76
CA LYS A 85 -7.62 13.90 -3.81
C LYS A 85 -6.77 13.75 -2.55
N TRP A 86 -6.33 14.86 -1.97
CA TRP A 86 -5.48 14.86 -0.78
C TRP A 86 -6.24 14.42 0.47
N ALA A 87 -7.44 14.96 0.65
CA ALA A 87 -8.28 14.63 1.80
C ALA A 87 -8.78 13.19 1.72
N ARG A 88 -9.16 12.71 0.52
CA ARG A 88 -9.45 11.30 0.27
C ARG A 88 -8.25 10.39 0.55
N THR A 89 -7.06 10.77 0.07
CA THR A 89 -5.83 10.00 0.34
C THR A 89 -5.62 9.82 1.85
N LYS A 90 -5.69 10.92 2.61
CA LYS A 90 -5.51 10.87 4.06
C LYS A 90 -6.54 9.97 4.73
N GLU A 91 -7.83 10.16 4.45
CA GLU A 91 -8.90 9.35 5.03
C GLU A 91 -8.76 7.87 4.69
N TYR A 92 -8.50 7.55 3.42
CA TYR A 92 -8.40 6.17 2.96
C TYR A 92 -7.19 5.45 3.55
N LEU A 93 -6.05 6.13 3.68
CA LEU A 93 -4.88 5.57 4.37
C LEU A 93 -5.18 5.27 5.84
N SER A 94 -5.91 6.13 6.55
CA SER A 94 -6.37 5.87 7.92
C SER A 94 -7.27 4.64 8.00
N VAL A 95 -8.28 4.54 7.12
CA VAL A 95 -9.19 3.39 7.05
C VAL A 95 -8.41 2.09 6.83
N MET A 96 -7.49 2.09 5.86
CA MET A 96 -6.68 0.93 5.53
C MET A 96 -5.81 0.49 6.72
N GLN A 97 -5.13 1.42 7.40
CA GLN A 97 -4.33 1.13 8.59
C GLN A 97 -5.14 0.56 9.75
N GLU A 98 -6.34 1.09 9.95
CA GLU A 98 -7.24 0.64 11.00
C GLU A 98 -7.74 -0.79 10.71
N ILE A 99 -8.07 -1.13 9.45
CA ILE A 99 -8.37 -2.52 9.01
C ILE A 99 -7.25 -3.50 9.36
N TRP A 100 -6.01 -3.10 9.16
CA TRP A 100 -4.86 -3.99 9.36
C TRP A 100 -4.48 -4.16 10.83
N THR A 101 -4.72 -3.14 11.66
CA THR A 101 -4.15 -3.08 13.01
C THR A 101 -5.16 -3.30 14.15
N ASP A 102 -6.43 -3.01 13.95
CA ASP A 102 -7.48 -3.18 14.95
C ASP A 102 -8.30 -4.47 14.70
N PRO A 103 -8.54 -5.33 15.72
CA PRO A 103 -9.43 -6.49 15.57
C PRO A 103 -10.89 -6.14 15.26
N LYS A 104 -11.36 -4.99 15.71
CA LYS A 104 -12.74 -4.48 15.61
C LYS A 104 -12.69 -3.01 15.12
N PRO A 105 -12.21 -2.79 13.89
CA PRO A 105 -12.00 -1.46 13.39
C PRO A 105 -13.32 -0.70 13.28
N SER A 106 -13.26 0.63 13.34
CA SER A 106 -14.40 1.52 13.08
C SER A 106 -13.91 2.78 12.38
N TYR A 107 -14.71 3.32 11.47
CA TYR A 107 -14.37 4.53 10.71
C TYR A 107 -15.54 5.50 10.74
N GLU A 108 -15.22 6.77 10.94
CA GLU A 108 -16.13 7.90 10.74
C GLU A 108 -15.40 8.92 9.88
N GLY A 109 -15.72 8.92 8.60
CA GLY A 109 -15.08 9.74 7.58
C GLY A 109 -16.09 10.44 6.68
N ARG A 110 -15.61 11.34 5.84
CA ARG A 110 -16.44 12.04 4.86
C ARG A 110 -16.86 11.11 3.72
N TRP A 111 -16.03 10.15 3.36
CA TRP A 111 -16.26 9.22 2.25
C TRP A 111 -16.43 7.78 2.70
N THR A 112 -15.87 7.38 3.84
CA THR A 112 -15.99 6.01 4.37
C THR A 112 -16.41 6.04 5.84
N THR A 113 -17.55 5.41 6.14
CA THR A 113 -18.07 5.27 7.51
C THR A 113 -18.56 3.85 7.74
N SER A 114 -18.16 3.26 8.86
CA SER A 114 -18.61 1.93 9.28
C SER A 114 -18.32 1.70 10.76
N SER A 115 -19.29 1.16 11.49
CA SER A 115 -19.14 0.84 12.90
C SER A 115 -18.59 -0.56 13.18
N ARG A 116 -18.72 -1.52 12.23
CA ARG A 116 -18.26 -2.92 12.37
C ARG A 116 -17.89 -3.57 11.02
N PRO A 117 -16.87 -3.08 10.32
CA PRO A 117 -16.38 -3.70 9.10
C PRO A 117 -15.68 -5.03 9.41
N THR A 118 -15.71 -5.96 8.45
CA THR A 118 -14.90 -7.17 8.53
C THR A 118 -13.41 -6.80 8.49
N SER A 119 -12.69 -7.06 9.58
CA SER A 119 -11.23 -6.87 9.61
C SER A 119 -10.52 -7.95 8.81
N THR A 120 -9.40 -7.60 8.20
CA THR A 120 -8.48 -8.55 7.56
C THR A 120 -7.08 -8.16 7.98
N ARG A 121 -6.57 -8.86 8.99
CA ARG A 121 -5.27 -8.56 9.56
C ARG A 121 -4.17 -8.87 8.55
N SER A 122 -3.34 -7.87 8.31
CA SER A 122 -2.08 -8.02 7.60
C SER A 122 -1.02 -8.61 8.54
N ARG A 123 -0.01 -9.31 8.02
CA ARG A 123 1.16 -9.74 8.81
C ARG A 123 1.94 -8.51 9.26
N SER A 124 2.09 -7.57 8.34
CA SER A 124 2.72 -6.27 8.56
C SER A 124 1.69 -5.28 9.12
N ARG A 125 2.06 -4.53 10.17
CA ARG A 125 1.17 -3.47 10.70
C ARG A 125 1.08 -2.25 9.78
N ASN A 126 2.12 -2.04 8.97
CA ASN A 126 2.18 -1.01 7.97
C ASN A 126 3.28 -1.38 6.95
N HIS A 127 2.91 -1.53 5.69
CA HIS A 127 3.83 -1.80 4.56
C HIS A 127 3.93 -0.58 3.62
N MET A 128 3.40 0.57 4.00
CA MET A 128 3.24 1.72 3.09
C MET A 128 4.48 2.60 3.02
N ILE A 129 4.91 2.87 1.80
CA ILE A 129 5.92 3.87 1.48
C ILE A 129 5.29 4.91 0.56
N TRP A 130 5.65 6.17 0.75
CA TRP A 130 5.14 7.22 -0.11
C TRP A 130 6.05 7.39 -1.33
N GLU A 131 5.47 7.44 -2.53
CA GLU A 131 6.20 7.74 -3.75
C GLU A 131 5.94 9.18 -4.18
N CYS A 132 7.01 9.97 -4.36
CA CYS A 132 6.98 11.40 -4.74
C CYS A 132 6.35 12.32 -3.68
N ALA A 133 7.16 13.14 -2.99
CA ALA A 133 6.64 14.13 -2.05
C ALA A 133 7.37 15.48 -2.19
N ARG A 134 6.88 16.33 -3.10
CA ARG A 134 7.42 17.69 -3.31
C ARG A 134 6.69 18.76 -2.49
N MET A 135 5.41 18.52 -2.22
CA MET A 135 4.53 19.45 -1.52
C MET A 135 4.54 19.16 -0.02
N GLU A 136 4.45 20.21 0.80
CA GLU A 136 4.44 20.08 2.26
C GLU A 136 3.32 19.16 2.75
N ARG A 137 2.10 19.29 2.21
CA ARG A 137 0.97 18.40 2.50
C ARG A 137 1.28 16.93 2.23
N SER A 138 2.09 16.64 1.21
CA SER A 138 2.53 15.27 0.90
C SER A 138 3.46 14.71 1.98
N ILE A 139 4.36 15.56 2.49
CA ILE A 139 5.28 15.20 3.57
C ILE A 139 4.52 14.95 4.88
N GLU A 140 3.48 15.73 5.16
CA GLU A 140 2.65 15.57 6.36
C GLU A 140 1.88 14.25 6.35
N ILE A 141 1.18 13.94 5.26
CA ILE A 141 0.46 12.66 5.12
C ILE A 141 1.44 11.49 5.16
N MET A 142 2.60 11.62 4.51
CA MET A 142 3.65 10.60 4.57
C MET A 142 4.16 10.37 5.99
N ALA A 143 4.43 11.44 6.76
CA ALA A 143 4.92 11.34 8.13
C ALA A 143 3.91 10.64 9.06
N GLU A 144 2.62 10.84 8.82
CA GLU A 144 1.54 10.23 9.59
C GLU A 144 1.29 8.77 9.21
N HIS A 145 1.34 8.44 7.92
CA HIS A 145 0.87 7.13 7.44
C HIS A 145 1.94 6.18 6.92
N CYS A 146 3.11 6.66 6.51
CA CYS A 146 4.09 5.82 5.81
C CYS A 146 5.29 5.47 6.70
N ILE A 147 5.91 4.33 6.41
CA ILE A 147 7.15 3.88 7.07
C ILE A 147 8.41 4.31 6.31
N GLY A 148 8.24 4.97 5.16
CA GLY A 148 9.36 5.39 4.33
C GLY A 148 8.93 6.27 3.16
N TRP A 149 9.94 6.75 2.45
CA TRP A 149 9.82 7.68 1.34
C TRP A 149 10.67 7.21 0.17
N ILE A 150 10.10 7.21 -1.03
CA ILE A 150 10.85 7.19 -2.28
C ILE A 150 10.83 8.64 -2.85
N PRO A 151 11.98 9.34 -2.82
CA PRO A 151 12.09 10.72 -3.32
C PRO A 151 12.15 10.78 -4.86
N SER A 152 11.15 10.22 -5.54
CA SER A 152 11.03 10.31 -7.00
C SER A 152 10.67 11.73 -7.44
N PHE A 153 11.18 12.14 -8.60
CA PHE A 153 10.94 13.44 -9.26
C PHE A 153 11.30 14.67 -8.42
N ILE A 154 12.33 14.59 -7.58
CA ILE A 154 12.93 15.76 -6.92
C ILE A 154 14.39 15.90 -7.34
N THR A 155 14.93 17.10 -7.21
CA THR A 155 16.36 17.37 -7.44
C THR A 155 17.20 17.03 -6.21
N PRO A 156 18.51 16.73 -6.37
CA PRO A 156 19.43 16.55 -5.25
C PRO A 156 19.44 17.74 -4.27
N GLU A 157 19.24 18.96 -4.77
CA GLU A 157 19.22 20.20 -3.98
C GLU A 157 17.96 20.34 -3.13
N GLU A 158 16.81 19.85 -3.63
CA GLU A 158 15.55 19.84 -2.89
C GLU A 158 15.53 18.79 -1.76
N TYR A 159 16.28 17.68 -1.93
CA TYR A 159 16.23 16.54 -1.03
C TYR A 159 16.55 16.88 0.44
N PRO A 160 17.66 17.57 0.79
CA PRO A 160 17.99 17.86 2.18
C PRO A 160 16.87 18.61 2.91
N ARG A 161 16.26 19.60 2.26
CA ARG A 161 15.16 20.39 2.81
C ARG A 161 13.93 19.51 3.11
N LEU A 162 13.50 18.73 2.11
CA LEU A 162 12.32 17.86 2.22
C LEU A 162 12.54 16.71 3.21
N ALA A 163 13.73 16.09 3.20
CA ALA A 163 14.10 15.05 4.15
C ALA A 163 14.15 15.58 5.58
N ASN A 164 14.68 16.78 5.79
CA ASN A 164 14.64 17.44 7.10
C ASN A 164 13.19 17.70 7.56
N TRP A 165 12.36 18.23 6.67
CA TRP A 165 10.95 18.48 6.97
C TRP A 165 10.20 17.20 7.35
N LEU A 166 10.43 16.10 6.63
CA LEU A 166 9.89 14.78 6.98
C LEU A 166 10.33 14.33 8.36
N ARG A 167 11.62 14.46 8.69
CA ARG A 167 12.13 14.09 10.03
C ARG A 167 11.46 14.91 11.13
N VAL A 168 11.33 16.22 10.94
CA VAL A 168 10.66 17.12 11.89
C VAL A 168 9.21 16.68 12.09
N LYS A 169 8.45 16.47 11.02
CA LYS A 169 7.04 16.05 11.10
C LYS A 169 6.87 14.65 11.70
N ALA A 170 7.72 13.69 11.34
CA ALA A 170 7.68 12.35 11.90
C ALA A 170 8.04 12.33 13.39
N ALA A 171 8.89 13.25 13.87
CA ALA A 171 9.22 13.38 15.28
C ALA A 171 8.13 14.07 16.12
N SER A 172 7.31 14.92 15.49
CA SER A 172 6.24 15.66 16.15
C SER A 172 4.84 15.03 15.99
N GLY A 173 4.70 14.05 15.09
CA GLY A 173 3.49 13.26 14.93
C GLY A 173 3.43 12.03 15.85
N PRO A 174 2.27 11.36 15.96
CA PRO A 174 2.17 10.07 16.63
C PRO A 174 3.14 9.06 15.97
N PRO A 175 3.81 8.19 16.75
CA PRO A 175 4.83 7.31 16.19
C PRO A 175 4.24 6.41 15.11
N ALA A 176 4.80 6.45 13.90
CA ALA A 176 4.49 5.49 12.86
C ALA A 176 4.65 4.07 13.42
N ARG A 177 3.57 3.28 13.40
CA ARG A 177 3.54 1.93 13.99
C ARG A 177 4.54 1.04 13.25
N ARG A 178 5.76 0.92 13.78
CA ARG A 178 6.85 0.14 13.16
C ARG A 178 6.44 -1.33 12.99
N PRO A 179 6.81 -1.98 11.87
CA PRO A 179 6.67 -3.42 11.73
C PRO A 179 7.43 -4.15 12.84
N ARG A 180 6.85 -5.21 13.41
CA ARG A 180 7.65 -6.17 14.19
C ARG A 180 8.46 -7.02 13.21
N PRO A 181 9.74 -7.34 13.51
CA PRO A 181 10.47 -8.33 12.73
C PRO A 181 9.68 -9.65 12.74
N SER A 182 9.43 -10.21 11.55
CA SER A 182 8.73 -11.48 11.41
C SER A 182 9.55 -12.56 12.11
N ARG A 183 8.97 -13.26 13.09
CA ARG A 183 9.48 -14.56 13.50
C ARG A 183 9.16 -15.51 12.34
N GLY A 184 10.19 -15.90 11.59
CA GLY A 184 10.06 -16.75 10.41
C GLY A 184 9.15 -17.94 10.68
N ARG A 185 7.95 -17.95 10.07
CA ARG A 185 7.19 -19.18 9.88
C ARG A 185 7.59 -19.71 8.51
N PRO A 186 7.86 -21.02 8.39
CA PRO A 186 8.31 -21.57 7.13
C PRO A 186 7.21 -21.42 6.06
N SER A 187 7.62 -21.08 4.84
CA SER A 187 6.75 -20.68 3.73
C SER A 187 5.67 -21.73 3.44
N ALA A 188 4.58 -21.33 2.78
CA ALA A 188 3.45 -22.22 2.43
C ALA A 188 3.89 -23.47 1.63
N ARG A 189 5.03 -23.42 0.92
CA ARG A 189 5.61 -24.54 0.18
C ARG A 189 6.27 -25.60 1.08
N SER A 190 6.91 -25.21 2.19
CA SER A 190 7.43 -26.16 3.21
C SER A 190 6.34 -27.07 3.78
N ARG A 191 5.08 -26.58 3.82
CA ARG A 191 3.90 -27.36 4.24
C ARG A 191 3.34 -28.26 3.14
N ARG A 192 3.59 -27.95 1.87
CA ARG A 192 3.23 -28.81 0.73
C ARG A 192 4.25 -29.93 0.51
N ASP A 193 5.53 -29.63 0.66
CA ASP A 193 6.60 -30.65 0.52
C ASP A 193 6.59 -31.66 1.66
N SER A 194 6.27 -31.24 2.90
CA SER A 194 6.08 -32.16 4.03
C SER A 194 4.84 -33.06 3.92
N ARG A 195 3.88 -32.74 3.03
CA ARG A 195 2.72 -33.59 2.72
C ARG A 195 2.94 -34.52 1.52
N ARG A 196 4.10 -34.41 0.84
CA ARG A 196 4.49 -35.24 -0.32
C ARG A 196 5.56 -36.29 0.01
N ALA A 197 5.88 -36.52 1.28
CA ALA A 197 6.71 -37.66 1.64
C ALA A 197 5.98 -38.97 1.28
N PRO A 198 6.56 -39.84 0.43
CA PRO A 198 5.93 -41.11 0.09
C PRO A 198 5.88 -41.98 1.36
N SER A 199 4.72 -42.57 1.64
CA SER A 199 4.60 -43.62 2.65
C SER A 199 5.51 -44.78 2.25
N ARG A 200 6.68 -44.89 2.87
CA ARG A 200 7.44 -46.14 2.84
C ARG A 200 6.63 -47.20 3.58
N ARG A 201 5.89 -48.00 2.82
CA ARG A 201 5.39 -49.33 3.22
C ARG A 201 6.05 -50.32 2.27
N GLY A 202 6.60 -51.40 2.85
CA GLY A 202 7.24 -52.50 2.13
C GLY A 202 8.72 -52.55 2.45
#